data_AF-A0A231GTH8-F1
#
_entry.id   AF-A0A231GTH8-F1
#
_cell.length_a   1.000
_cell.length_b   1.000
_cell.length_c   1.000
_cell.angle_alpha   90.00
_cell.angle_beta   90.00
_cell.angle_gamma   90.00
#
_symmetry.space_group_name_H-M   'P 1'
#
loop_
_entity.id
_entity.type
_entity.pdbx_description
1 polymer ?
#
loop_
_entity_poly.entity_id
_entity_poly.type
_entity_poly.pdbx_seq_one_letter_code
_entity_poly.pdbx_strand_id
1 'polypeptide(L)'
;MTTHPPTDPIADLHARLDAAHALPGGPARERAITEAALAAVVTEIRRRAPSVRYVEFDWAAYGGLDAHAFLDTRGNEIEVPGLAGDLAHWATDLRSPDMAAMIAISPRGPFLLDLEAAPTVTAAGGEPCEGSANPRKRAGRVRDAYCPILVGDQLAYADRPGLLAEVTRLRFESGFLDECEVLRADGVRESVLPWMLVPTDGTIEPWQTRMRMLYAFRRAHANDLLRDNSLALAERADALSRTLAAMAADLRNRVIPHASAMTTQAARDIDEGVEGLASLYDELNYLHEHWTD
;
A
#
# COMPACT_ATOMS: atom_id res chain seq x y z
N MET A 1 46.67 -18.16 -12.55
CA MET A 1 45.62 -17.16 -12.28
C MET A 1 44.29 -17.85 -12.47
N THR A 2 43.72 -18.38 -11.39
CA THR A 2 42.39 -19.01 -11.39
C THR A 2 41.37 -17.89 -11.24
N THR A 3 40.74 -17.52 -12.36
CA THR A 3 39.55 -16.66 -12.35
C THR A 3 38.41 -17.46 -11.73
N HIS A 4 38.03 -17.11 -10.50
CA HIS A 4 36.77 -17.59 -9.94
C HIS A 4 35.62 -17.16 -10.87
N PRO A 5 34.68 -18.06 -11.19
CA PRO A 5 33.48 -17.68 -11.93
C PRO A 5 32.71 -16.62 -11.12
N PRO A 6 31.99 -15.69 -11.77
CA PRO A 6 31.15 -14.75 -11.05
C PRO A 6 30.14 -15.55 -10.24
N THR A 7 30.23 -15.45 -8.91
CA THR A 7 29.26 -16.06 -8.00
C THR A 7 27.90 -15.48 -8.33
N ASP A 8 26.90 -16.34 -8.52
CA ASP A 8 25.53 -15.90 -8.75
C ASP A 8 25.08 -15.08 -7.53
N PRO A 9 24.79 -13.77 -7.68
CA PRO A 9 24.46 -12.91 -6.56
C PRO A 9 23.22 -13.39 -5.81
N ILE A 10 22.33 -14.14 -6.46
CA ILE A 10 21.15 -14.74 -5.82
C ILE A 10 21.55 -15.97 -4.99
N ALA A 11 22.55 -16.74 -5.40
CA ALA A 11 23.04 -17.88 -4.62
C ALA A 11 23.69 -17.44 -3.30
N ASP A 12 24.45 -16.34 -3.32
CA ASP A 12 25.03 -15.75 -2.11
C ASP A 12 23.93 -15.21 -1.16
N LEU A 13 22.82 -14.69 -1.71
CA LEU A 13 21.69 -14.20 -0.92
C LEU A 13 20.88 -15.34 -0.30
N HIS A 14 20.69 -16.47 -1.01
CA HIS A 14 20.12 -17.68 -0.43
C HIS A 14 20.95 -18.22 0.72
N ALA A 15 22.28 -18.30 0.56
CA ALA A 15 23.16 -18.75 1.64
C ALA A 15 23.09 -17.84 2.87
N ARG A 16 22.90 -16.53 2.68
CA ARG A 16 22.68 -15.58 3.78
C ARG A 16 21.33 -15.75 4.45
N LEU A 17 20.28 -16.03 3.69
CA LEU A 17 18.95 -16.30 4.24
C LEU A 17 18.94 -17.59 5.05
N ASP A 18 19.59 -18.64 4.55
CA ASP A 18 19.78 -19.91 5.28
C ASP A 18 20.56 -19.70 6.59
N ALA A 19 21.65 -18.93 6.54
CA ALA A 19 22.43 -18.57 7.72
C ALA A 19 21.59 -17.75 8.73
N ALA A 20 20.74 -16.85 8.25
CA ALA A 20 19.83 -16.09 9.11
C ALA A 20 18.78 -17.00 9.78
N HIS A 21 18.21 -17.96 9.05
CA HIS A 21 17.27 -18.93 9.63
C HIS A 21 17.91 -19.82 10.70
N ALA A 22 19.21 -20.11 10.58
CA ALA A 22 19.98 -20.90 11.54
C ALA A 22 20.32 -20.16 12.85
N LEU A 23 20.11 -18.84 12.93
CA LEU A 23 20.28 -18.08 14.17
C LEU A 23 19.24 -18.53 15.23
N PRO A 24 19.57 -18.46 16.53
CA PRO A 24 18.61 -18.66 17.60
C PRO A 24 17.43 -17.67 17.47
N GLY A 25 16.22 -18.12 17.80
CA GLY A 25 15.03 -17.29 17.77
C GLY A 25 15.19 -15.99 18.58
N GLY A 26 14.68 -14.88 18.03
CA GLY A 26 14.73 -13.56 18.67
C GLY A 26 14.91 -12.40 17.69
N PRO A 27 14.94 -11.15 18.17
CA PRO A 27 14.94 -9.96 17.30
C PRO A 27 16.10 -9.90 16.29
N ALA A 28 17.28 -10.39 16.68
CA ALA A 28 18.44 -10.42 15.79
C ALA A 28 18.26 -11.38 14.60
N ARG A 29 17.60 -12.52 14.82
CA ARG A 29 17.25 -13.47 13.76
C ARG A 29 16.25 -12.85 12.79
N GLU A 30 15.17 -12.28 13.31
CA GLU A 30 14.11 -11.68 12.48
C GLU A 30 14.64 -10.51 11.63
N ARG A 31 15.54 -9.70 12.21
CA ARG A 31 16.25 -8.65 11.46
C ARG A 31 17.14 -9.22 10.36
N ALA A 32 17.95 -10.23 10.65
CA ALA A 32 18.84 -10.85 9.67
C ALA A 32 18.07 -11.51 8.51
N ILE A 33 16.95 -12.17 8.82
CA ILE A 33 16.05 -12.75 7.81
C ILE A 33 15.48 -11.64 6.93
N THR A 34 14.94 -10.58 7.54
CA THR A 34 14.33 -9.45 6.81
C THR A 34 15.36 -8.72 5.94
N GLU A 35 16.58 -8.49 6.43
CA GLU A 35 17.67 -7.87 5.65
C GLU A 35 18.10 -8.73 4.46
N ALA A 36 18.22 -10.05 4.64
CA ALA A 36 18.59 -10.97 3.56
C ALA A 36 17.48 -11.10 2.52
N ALA A 37 16.24 -11.24 2.95
CA ALA A 37 15.06 -11.30 2.08
C ALA A 37 14.91 -10.00 1.26
N LEU A 38 15.06 -8.83 1.91
CA LEU A 38 14.98 -7.56 1.22
C LEU A 38 16.09 -7.40 0.16
N ALA A 39 17.31 -7.82 0.49
CA ALA A 39 18.42 -7.78 -0.45
C ALA A 39 18.18 -8.70 -1.67
N ALA A 40 17.59 -9.88 -1.46
CA ALA A 40 17.20 -10.80 -2.54
C ALA A 40 16.14 -10.17 -3.45
N VAL A 41 15.08 -9.61 -2.86
CA VAL A 41 14.02 -8.90 -3.57
C VAL A 41 14.59 -7.77 -4.43
N VAL A 42 15.37 -6.85 -3.83
CA VAL A 42 15.94 -5.69 -4.53
C VAL A 42 16.87 -6.13 -5.67
N THR A 43 17.68 -7.16 -5.43
CA THR A 43 18.62 -7.70 -6.42
C THR A 43 17.87 -8.27 -7.62
N GLU A 44 16.83 -9.07 -7.37
CA GLU A 44 16.04 -9.70 -8.43
C GLU A 44 15.26 -8.65 -9.25
N ILE A 45 14.68 -7.66 -8.58
CA ILE A 45 13.97 -6.56 -9.26
C ILE A 45 14.94 -5.74 -10.12
N ARG A 46 16.10 -5.33 -9.59
CA ARG A 46 17.09 -4.58 -10.38
C ARG A 46 17.61 -5.37 -11.57
N ARG A 47 17.68 -6.70 -11.46
CA ARG A 47 18.12 -7.59 -12.55
C ARG A 47 17.09 -7.70 -13.68
N ARG A 48 15.80 -7.79 -13.35
CA ARG A 48 14.73 -8.08 -14.32
C ARG A 48 13.94 -6.87 -14.77
N ALA A 49 13.82 -5.87 -13.90
CA ALA A 49 13.01 -4.70 -14.12
C ALA A 49 13.75 -3.44 -13.58
N PRO A 50 14.87 -3.04 -14.21
CA PRO A 50 15.68 -1.92 -13.75
C PRO A 50 14.96 -0.56 -13.80
N SER A 51 13.84 -0.47 -14.52
CA SER A 51 12.96 0.70 -14.54
C SER A 51 12.07 0.81 -13.31
N VAL A 52 11.91 -0.28 -12.54
CA VAL A 52 11.14 -0.28 -11.29
C VAL A 52 11.92 0.46 -10.24
N ARG A 53 11.23 1.35 -9.55
CA ARG A 53 11.76 2.17 -8.48
C ARG A 53 11.09 1.90 -7.13
N TYR A 54 9.78 1.64 -7.14
CA TYR A 54 9.03 1.32 -5.93
C TYR A 54 8.33 -0.02 -6.06
N VAL A 55 8.13 -0.68 -4.93
CA VAL A 55 7.36 -1.93 -4.84
C VAL A 55 6.34 -1.78 -3.73
N GLU A 56 5.08 -2.02 -4.04
CA GLU A 56 4.03 -2.12 -3.04
C GLU A 56 3.92 -3.58 -2.61
N PHE A 57 4.19 -3.85 -1.33
CA PHE A 57 3.95 -5.16 -0.71
C PHE A 57 2.64 -5.13 0.03
N ASP A 58 1.75 -6.07 -0.27
CA ASP A 58 0.49 -6.28 0.46
C ASP A 58 0.44 -7.70 1.05
N TRP A 59 -0.41 -7.93 2.03
CA TRP A 59 -0.60 -9.27 2.59
C TRP A 59 -1.38 -10.15 1.61
N ALA A 60 -0.74 -11.22 1.14
CA ALA A 60 -1.41 -12.30 0.45
C ALA A 60 -2.48 -12.95 1.35
N ALA A 61 -3.52 -13.49 0.71
CA ALA A 61 -4.64 -14.17 1.36
C ALA A 61 -4.23 -15.31 2.32
N TYR A 62 -3.01 -15.83 2.20
CA TYR A 62 -2.48 -16.95 2.98
C TYR A 62 -1.44 -16.55 4.06
N GLY A 63 -1.26 -15.24 4.35
CA GLY A 63 -0.51 -14.79 5.52
C GLY A 63 0.98 -14.51 5.33
N GLY A 64 1.38 -14.00 4.16
CA GLY A 64 2.71 -13.45 3.90
C GLY A 64 2.61 -12.18 3.06
N LEU A 65 3.71 -11.43 2.89
CA LEU A 65 3.72 -10.29 1.97
C LEU A 65 3.93 -10.78 0.52
N ASP A 66 3.23 -10.14 -0.41
CA ASP A 66 3.32 -10.36 -1.84
C ASP A 66 3.50 -9.01 -2.56
N ALA A 67 4.28 -9.02 -3.64
CA ALA A 67 4.51 -7.82 -4.43
C ALA A 67 3.28 -7.55 -5.28
N HIS A 68 2.49 -6.56 -4.87
CA HIS A 68 1.21 -6.25 -5.47
C HIS A 68 1.34 -5.34 -6.70
N ALA A 69 2.24 -4.36 -6.64
CA ALA A 69 2.51 -3.44 -7.74
C ALA A 69 4.00 -3.09 -7.82
N PHE A 70 4.49 -2.90 -9.05
CA PHE A 70 5.83 -2.40 -9.34
C PHE A 70 5.71 -1.04 -10.00
N LEU A 71 6.35 -0.02 -9.46
CA LEU A 71 6.15 1.35 -9.93
C LEU A 71 7.46 1.97 -10.44
N ASP A 72 7.39 2.73 -11.52
CA ASP A 72 8.53 3.47 -12.07
C ASP A 72 8.89 4.73 -11.23
N THR A 73 9.86 5.52 -11.71
CA THR A 73 10.27 6.77 -11.06
C THR A 73 9.22 7.88 -11.08
N ARG A 74 8.14 7.73 -11.83
CA ARG A 74 6.95 8.61 -11.85
C ARG A 74 5.79 8.05 -11.04
N GLY A 75 5.86 6.78 -10.67
CA GLY A 75 4.80 6.07 -9.97
C GLY A 75 3.90 5.25 -10.89
N ASN A 76 4.14 5.24 -12.20
CA ASN A 76 3.34 4.44 -13.11
C ASN A 76 3.60 2.96 -12.86
N GLU A 77 2.54 2.17 -12.90
CA GLU A 77 2.68 0.73 -12.76
C GLU A 77 3.41 0.13 -13.97
N ILE A 78 4.40 -0.71 -13.69
CA ILE A 78 5.14 -1.48 -14.67
C ILE A 78 4.68 -2.92 -14.55
N GLU A 79 4.04 -3.44 -15.58
CA GLU A 79 3.75 -4.86 -15.65
C GLU A 79 5.06 -5.64 -15.82
N VAL A 80 5.39 -6.49 -14.85
CA VAL A 80 6.53 -7.41 -14.94
C VAL A 80 6.04 -8.85 -14.76
N PRO A 81 5.71 -9.54 -15.87
CA PRO A 81 5.10 -10.86 -15.80
C PRO A 81 5.94 -11.86 -14.99
N GLY A 82 5.28 -12.55 -14.06
CA GLY A 82 5.86 -13.59 -13.21
C GLY A 82 6.75 -13.11 -12.07
N LEU A 83 7.15 -11.83 -12.05
CA LEU A 83 8.07 -11.32 -11.02
C LEU A 83 7.46 -11.39 -9.62
N ALA A 84 6.18 -11.06 -9.44
CA ALA A 84 5.52 -11.16 -8.13
C ALA A 84 5.60 -12.59 -7.55
N GLY A 85 5.24 -13.60 -8.36
CA GLY A 85 5.32 -15.01 -7.95
C GLY A 85 6.75 -15.47 -7.65
N ASP A 86 7.74 -14.97 -8.40
CA ASP A 86 9.15 -15.27 -8.15
C ASP A 86 9.66 -14.58 -6.88
N LEU A 87 9.13 -13.42 -6.50
CA LEU A 87 9.49 -12.72 -5.26
C LEU A 87 8.81 -13.31 -4.01
N ALA A 88 7.66 -13.99 -4.18
CA ALA A 88 6.81 -14.43 -3.08
C ALA A 88 7.56 -15.22 -2.00
N HIS A 89 8.51 -16.07 -2.39
CA HIS A 89 9.28 -16.89 -1.44
C HIS A 89 10.24 -16.09 -0.55
N TRP A 90 10.71 -14.92 -0.99
CA TRP A 90 11.47 -13.99 -0.14
C TRP A 90 10.55 -13.00 0.57
N ALA A 91 9.49 -12.54 -0.10
CA ALA A 91 8.55 -11.57 0.44
C ALA A 91 7.82 -12.10 1.69
N THR A 92 7.55 -13.41 1.76
CA THR A 92 7.00 -14.06 2.96
C THR A 92 7.89 -13.96 4.20
N ASP A 93 9.20 -13.73 4.01
CA ASP A 93 10.18 -13.60 5.09
C ASP A 93 10.47 -12.15 5.50
N LEU A 94 9.78 -11.18 4.91
CA LEU A 94 9.77 -9.80 5.39
C LEU A 94 8.92 -9.72 6.68
N ARG A 95 9.57 -9.90 7.83
CA ARG A 95 8.91 -10.06 9.14
C ARG A 95 9.00 -8.83 10.05
N SER A 96 9.73 -7.79 9.64
CA SER A 96 9.92 -6.58 10.44
C SER A 96 9.76 -5.30 9.61
N PRO A 97 8.85 -4.38 10.01
CA PRO A 97 8.68 -3.09 9.36
C PRO A 97 9.74 -2.05 9.79
N ASP A 98 10.62 -2.35 10.74
CA ASP A 98 11.61 -1.41 11.29
C ASP A 98 12.87 -1.27 10.40
N MET A 99 12.68 -1.35 9.08
CA MET A 99 13.73 -1.18 8.08
C MET A 99 13.50 0.14 7.35
N ALA A 100 14.50 1.02 7.32
CA ALA A 100 14.40 2.39 6.77
C ALA A 100 13.90 2.44 5.30
N ALA A 101 14.01 1.34 4.57
CA ALA A 101 13.57 1.21 3.18
C ALA A 101 12.12 0.76 3.01
N MET A 102 11.51 0.17 4.05
CA MET A 102 10.12 -0.25 4.07
C MET A 102 9.30 0.80 4.81
N ILE A 103 8.54 1.59 4.06
CA ILE A 103 7.63 2.57 4.65
C ILE A 103 6.35 1.82 4.98
N ALA A 104 6.06 1.66 6.28
CA ALA A 104 4.77 1.13 6.72
C ALA A 104 3.65 2.10 6.32
N ILE A 105 2.81 1.66 5.40
CA ILE A 105 1.71 2.46 4.87
C ILE A 105 0.43 2.24 5.69
N SER A 106 0.33 1.08 6.35
CA SER A 106 -0.69 0.76 7.33
C SER A 106 -0.06 0.02 8.53
N PRO A 107 -0.64 0.14 9.75
CA PRO A 107 -0.30 -0.72 10.89
C PRO A 107 -0.44 -2.22 10.60
N ARG A 108 -1.18 -2.59 9.55
CA ARG A 108 -1.50 -3.97 9.17
C ARG A 108 -1.06 -4.32 7.74
N GLY A 109 -0.20 -3.51 7.10
CA GLY A 109 0.28 -3.67 5.71
C GLY A 109 -0.76 -3.14 4.71
N PRO A 110 -0.38 -2.44 3.63
CA PRO A 110 0.84 -2.60 2.82
C PRO A 110 2.10 -1.82 3.28
N PHE A 111 3.22 -2.20 2.67
CA PHE A 111 4.54 -1.58 2.81
C PHE A 111 5.02 -1.06 1.45
N LEU A 112 5.54 0.18 1.40
CA LEU A 112 6.19 0.71 0.20
C LEU A 112 7.68 0.50 0.35
N LEU A 113 8.28 -0.23 -0.58
CA LEU A 113 9.73 -0.34 -0.69
C LEU A 113 10.25 0.70 -1.69
N ASP A 114 11.09 1.63 -1.23
CA ASP A 114 11.89 2.48 -2.12
C ASP A 114 13.24 1.79 -2.43
N LEU A 115 13.46 1.42 -3.68
CA LEU A 115 14.63 0.66 -4.11
C LEU A 115 15.96 1.45 -4.05
N GLU A 116 15.97 2.78 -3.90
CA GLU A 116 17.23 3.51 -3.61
C GLU A 116 17.48 3.68 -2.11
N ALA A 117 16.42 3.77 -1.30
CA ALA A 117 16.55 3.81 0.15
C ALA A 117 16.88 2.41 0.71
N ALA A 118 16.58 1.36 -0.06
CA ALA A 118 17.00 0.00 0.22
C ALA A 118 18.52 -0.08 0.40
N PRO A 119 19.01 -0.70 1.49
CA PRO A 119 20.43 -0.86 1.71
C PRO A 119 21.01 -1.64 0.53
N THR A 120 21.68 -0.90 -0.35
CA THR A 120 22.48 -1.52 -1.40
C THR A 120 23.64 -2.16 -0.65
N VAL A 121 23.88 -3.46 -0.84
CA VAL A 121 24.93 -4.19 -0.14
C VAL A 121 26.28 -3.64 -0.59
N THR A 122 26.71 -2.54 0.02
CA THR A 122 28.09 -2.07 0.03
C THR A 122 28.73 -2.56 1.32
N ALA A 123 29.86 -3.25 1.14
CA ALA A 123 30.66 -3.78 2.23
C ALA A 123 30.97 -2.71 3.30
N ALA A 124 30.67 -3.07 4.54
CA ALA A 124 31.23 -2.62 5.82
C ALA A 124 31.53 -1.12 6.04
N GLY A 125 30.83 -0.55 7.03
CA GLY A 125 31.40 0.41 7.98
C GLY A 125 30.87 1.84 7.91
N GLY A 126 30.21 2.29 8.98
CA GLY A 126 29.98 3.72 9.25
C GLY A 126 28.70 3.99 10.03
N GLU A 127 28.84 4.31 11.33
CA GLU A 127 27.77 4.78 12.22
C GLU A 127 27.14 6.11 11.76
N PRO A 128 25.83 6.36 12.00
CA PRO A 128 25.21 7.65 11.67
C PRO A 128 25.28 8.65 12.83
N CYS A 129 25.77 9.86 12.54
CA CYS A 129 25.67 11.03 13.41
C CYS A 129 24.31 11.72 13.28
N GLU A 130 23.71 12.05 14.43
CA GLU A 130 22.55 12.93 14.59
C GLU A 130 22.83 14.36 14.09
N GLY A 131 21.82 14.99 13.48
CA GLY A 131 21.93 16.36 12.98
C GLY A 131 20.60 17.07 12.71
N SER A 132 20.04 17.65 13.78
CA SER A 132 19.43 18.99 13.85
C SER A 132 18.14 19.30 13.06
N ALA A 133 17.05 19.43 13.83
CA ALA A 133 15.75 19.96 13.41
C ALA A 133 15.71 21.49 13.47
N ASN A 134 15.07 22.13 12.49
CA ASN A 134 14.58 23.51 12.59
C ASN A 134 13.10 23.58 12.18
N PRO A 135 12.23 24.32 12.91
CA PRO A 135 10.78 24.19 12.80
C PRO A 135 10.24 25.12 11.69
N ARG A 136 9.51 24.56 10.71
CA ARG A 136 8.73 25.33 9.73
C ARG A 136 7.22 25.10 9.91
N LYS A 137 6.51 26.16 9.54
CA LYS A 137 5.12 26.54 9.84
C LYS A 137 4.09 25.43 9.59
N ARG A 138 3.03 25.46 10.40
CA ARG A 138 1.94 24.48 10.53
C ARG A 138 1.27 24.15 9.19
N ALA A 139 1.71 23.05 8.57
CA ALA A 139 0.85 22.20 7.76
C ALA A 139 -0.09 21.42 8.71
N GLY A 140 -1.36 21.24 8.33
CA GLY A 140 -2.29 20.41 9.09
C GLY A 140 -1.74 19.00 9.20
N ARG A 141 -1.53 18.51 10.44
CA ARG A 141 -1.10 17.13 10.67
C ARG A 141 -2.26 16.19 10.39
N VAL A 142 -2.02 15.22 9.54
CA VAL A 142 -2.91 14.11 9.22
C VAL A 142 -2.03 12.86 9.25
N ARG A 143 -2.22 12.00 10.27
CA ARG A 143 -1.55 10.68 10.44
C ARG A 143 -0.19 10.55 9.72
N ASP A 144 0.76 11.41 10.10
CA ASP A 144 2.16 11.48 9.64
C ASP A 144 2.47 11.56 8.12
N ALA A 145 1.45 11.59 7.24
CA ALA A 145 1.63 11.82 5.81
C ALA A 145 1.33 13.30 5.45
N TYR A 146 2.35 14.03 5.02
CA TYR A 146 2.22 15.42 4.61
C TYR A 146 1.46 15.52 3.27
N CYS A 147 0.22 16.03 3.30
CA CYS A 147 -0.42 16.56 2.10
C CYS A 147 0.42 17.74 1.56
N PRO A 148 1.01 17.64 0.36
CA PRO A 148 1.85 18.71 -0.17
C PRO A 148 1.03 19.85 -0.80
N ILE A 149 -0.28 19.63 -1.01
CA ILE A 149 -1.20 20.60 -1.61
C ILE A 149 -1.75 21.52 -0.52
N LEU A 150 -1.75 22.82 -0.78
CA LEU A 150 -2.36 23.84 0.06
C LEU A 150 -3.44 24.61 -0.72
N VAL A 151 -4.44 25.11 0.01
CA VAL A 151 -5.39 26.07 -0.56
C VAL A 151 -4.65 27.34 -0.96
N GLY A 152 -4.89 27.82 -2.17
CA GLY A 152 -4.20 28.93 -2.82
C GLY A 152 -2.99 28.51 -3.67
N ASP A 153 -2.62 27.22 -3.68
CA ASP A 153 -1.57 26.75 -4.57
C ASP A 153 -2.03 26.84 -6.03
N GLN A 154 -1.13 27.32 -6.90
CA GLN A 154 -1.35 27.36 -8.34
C GLN A 154 -0.63 26.18 -9.00
N LEU A 155 -1.42 25.18 -9.38
CA LEU A 155 -0.96 23.92 -9.92
C LEU A 155 -1.37 23.81 -11.40
N ALA A 156 -0.66 22.98 -12.14
CA ALA A 156 -1.04 22.62 -13.50
C ALA A 156 -1.63 21.21 -13.53
N TYR A 157 -2.41 20.91 -14.55
CA TYR A 157 -2.84 19.52 -14.77
C TYR A 157 -1.67 18.70 -15.32
N ALA A 158 -1.54 17.46 -14.84
CA ALA A 158 -0.49 16.54 -15.28
C ALA A 158 -0.60 16.23 -16.78
N ASP A 159 -1.82 16.00 -17.28
CA ASP A 159 -2.13 15.73 -18.70
C ASP A 159 -2.00 16.99 -19.57
N ARG A 160 -2.22 18.17 -18.98
CA ARG A 160 -2.23 19.48 -19.67
C ARG A 160 -1.45 20.52 -18.85
N PRO A 161 -0.10 20.51 -18.92
CA PRO A 161 0.75 21.39 -18.12
C PRO A 161 0.55 22.89 -18.37
N GLY A 162 0.01 23.25 -19.55
CA GLY A 162 -0.32 24.65 -19.88
C GLY A 162 -1.64 25.14 -19.26
N LEU A 163 -2.43 24.25 -18.68
CA LEU A 163 -3.68 24.58 -18.01
C LEU A 163 -3.43 24.74 -16.52
N LEU A 164 -3.60 25.96 -16.01
CA LEU A 164 -3.41 26.28 -14.59
C LEU A 164 -4.73 26.26 -13.83
N ALA A 165 -4.66 25.79 -12.60
CA ALA A 165 -5.77 25.73 -11.65
C ALA A 165 -5.29 26.24 -10.28
N GLU A 166 -6.09 27.08 -9.64
CA GLU A 166 -5.89 27.48 -8.25
C GLU A 166 -6.66 26.54 -7.33
N VAL A 167 -6.00 25.96 -6.34
CA VAL A 167 -6.66 25.11 -5.35
C VAL A 167 -7.52 25.97 -4.43
N THR A 168 -8.83 25.84 -4.51
CA THR A 168 -9.78 26.61 -3.69
C THR A 168 -10.23 25.88 -2.45
N ARG A 169 -10.25 24.55 -2.48
CA ARG A 169 -10.64 23.72 -1.34
C ARG A 169 -9.99 22.35 -1.40
N LEU A 170 -9.71 21.79 -0.23
CA LEU A 170 -9.26 20.42 -0.04
C LEU A 170 -10.39 19.64 0.63
N ARG A 171 -10.76 18.50 0.05
CA ARG A 171 -11.74 17.56 0.61
C ARG A 171 -11.00 16.36 1.18
N PHE A 172 -11.33 16.01 2.41
CA PHE A 172 -10.72 14.88 3.10
C PHE A 172 -11.77 13.85 3.43
N GLU A 173 -11.48 12.59 3.10
CA GLU A 173 -12.31 11.44 3.44
C GLU A 173 -11.48 10.45 4.27
N SER A 174 -12.06 9.97 5.38
CA SER A 174 -11.38 9.05 6.32
C SER A 174 -10.00 9.53 6.81
N GLY A 175 -9.77 10.85 6.76
CA GLY A 175 -8.49 11.46 7.10
C GLY A 175 -7.44 11.36 6.00
N PHE A 176 -7.79 11.15 4.73
CA PHE A 176 -6.89 11.26 3.58
C PHE A 176 -7.40 12.35 2.64
N LEU A 177 -6.49 13.00 1.90
CA LEU A 177 -6.90 13.95 0.87
C LEU A 177 -7.57 13.16 -0.26
N ASP A 178 -8.85 13.42 -0.45
CA ASP A 178 -9.69 12.71 -1.41
C ASP A 178 -9.72 13.47 -2.75
N GLU A 179 -10.19 14.71 -2.70
CA GLU A 179 -10.30 15.59 -3.87
C GLU A 179 -9.78 17.00 -3.57
N CYS A 180 -9.32 17.68 -4.61
CA CYS A 180 -9.06 19.11 -4.62
C CYS A 180 -10.14 19.80 -5.46
N GLU A 181 -10.84 20.78 -4.89
CA GLU A 181 -11.65 21.70 -5.70
C GLU A 181 -10.73 22.79 -6.24
N VAL A 182 -10.63 22.86 -7.57
CA VAL A 182 -9.78 23.83 -8.26
C VAL A 182 -10.62 24.84 -9.04
N LEU A 183 -10.10 26.06 -9.17
CA LEU A 183 -10.64 27.12 -10.01
C LEU A 183 -9.69 27.36 -11.17
N ARG A 184 -10.19 27.12 -12.38
CA ARG A 184 -9.45 27.36 -13.62
C ARG A 184 -9.52 28.83 -14.03
N ALA A 185 -8.59 29.26 -14.89
CA ALA A 185 -8.53 30.65 -15.38
C ALA A 185 -9.77 31.09 -16.18
N ASP A 186 -10.54 30.15 -16.73
CA ASP A 186 -11.81 30.38 -17.42
C ASP A 186 -13.02 30.51 -16.45
N GLY A 187 -12.77 30.42 -15.14
CA GLY A 187 -13.78 30.53 -14.08
C GLY A 187 -14.49 29.20 -13.77
N VAL A 188 -14.13 28.10 -14.43
CA VAL A 188 -14.71 26.78 -14.15
C VAL A 188 -14.18 26.24 -12.82
N ARG A 189 -15.10 25.73 -11.99
CA ARG A 189 -14.77 24.98 -10.78
C ARG A 189 -14.98 23.49 -11.02
N GLU A 190 -14.02 22.70 -10.60
CA GLU A 190 -14.08 21.25 -10.72
C GLU A 190 -13.39 20.56 -9.55
N SER A 191 -13.84 19.35 -9.23
CA SER A 191 -13.17 18.44 -8.31
C SER A 191 -12.16 17.60 -9.12
N VAL A 192 -10.93 17.54 -8.64
CA VAL A 192 -9.84 16.77 -9.26
C VAL A 192 -9.07 16.00 -8.20
N LEU A 193 -8.55 14.84 -8.56
CA LEU A 193 -7.68 14.05 -7.69
C LEU A 193 -6.34 14.75 -7.49
N PRO A 194 -5.73 14.62 -6.30
CA PRO A 194 -4.49 15.31 -5.96
C PRO A 194 -3.34 15.03 -6.93
N TRP A 195 -3.25 13.79 -7.43
CA TRP A 195 -2.19 13.34 -8.33
C TRP A 195 -2.38 13.75 -9.80
N MET A 196 -3.55 14.25 -10.17
CA MET A 196 -3.76 14.89 -11.48
C MET A 196 -3.17 16.31 -11.52
N LEU A 197 -2.66 16.82 -10.40
CA LEU A 197 -2.07 18.14 -10.28
C LEU A 197 -0.56 18.05 -10.10
N VAL A 198 0.16 18.97 -10.75
CA VAL A 198 1.62 19.10 -10.66
C VAL A 198 2.01 20.56 -10.36
N PRO A 199 3.12 20.79 -9.63
CA PRO A 199 3.56 22.13 -9.31
C PRO A 199 4.11 22.84 -10.56
N THR A 200 3.82 24.12 -10.66
CA THR A 200 4.20 24.98 -11.80
C THR A 200 5.65 25.45 -11.74
N ASP A 201 6.29 25.33 -10.57
CA ASP A 201 7.65 25.83 -10.28
C ASP A 201 8.77 24.85 -10.66
N GLY A 202 8.42 23.71 -11.26
CA GLY A 202 9.38 22.68 -11.65
C GLY A 202 9.85 21.77 -10.51
N THR A 203 9.27 21.86 -9.30
CA THR A 203 9.59 20.96 -8.17
C THR A 203 8.92 19.57 -8.27
N ILE A 204 9.00 18.97 -9.45
CA ILE A 204 8.23 17.79 -9.83
C ILE A 204 8.64 16.55 -9.03
N GLU A 205 9.94 16.28 -8.85
CA GLU A 205 10.39 15.04 -8.19
C GLU A 205 9.99 14.96 -6.70
N PRO A 206 10.26 15.97 -5.84
CA PRO A 206 9.79 15.95 -4.45
C PRO A 206 8.26 15.90 -4.32
N TRP A 207 7.54 16.50 -5.27
CA TRP A 207 6.09 16.45 -5.34
C TRP A 207 5.58 15.04 -5.66
N GLN A 208 6.11 14.41 -6.71
CA GLN A 208 5.75 13.06 -7.14
C GLN A 208 6.01 12.03 -6.04
N THR A 209 7.12 12.14 -5.32
CA THR A 209 7.41 11.26 -4.16
C THR A 209 6.36 11.43 -3.05
N ARG A 210 5.91 12.65 -2.77
CA ARG A 210 4.86 12.89 -1.77
C ARG A 210 3.48 12.42 -2.24
N MET A 211 3.14 12.63 -3.52
CA MET A 211 1.91 12.14 -4.12
C MET A 211 1.84 10.61 -4.10
N ARG A 212 2.96 9.93 -4.39
CA ARG A 212 3.07 8.47 -4.28
C ARG A 212 2.80 7.96 -2.88
N MET A 213 3.43 8.56 -1.88
CA MET A 213 3.17 8.18 -0.49
C MET A 213 1.70 8.37 -0.16
N LEU A 214 1.11 9.53 -0.52
CA LEU A 214 -0.31 9.81 -0.28
C LEU A 214 -1.24 8.80 -0.96
N TYR A 215 -0.97 8.47 -2.22
CA TYR A 215 -1.70 7.46 -2.99
C TYR A 215 -1.63 6.09 -2.30
N ALA A 216 -0.42 5.64 -1.98
CA ALA A 216 -0.22 4.36 -1.35
C ALA A 216 -0.91 4.32 0.02
N PHE A 217 -0.86 5.41 0.80
CA PHE A 217 -1.59 5.57 2.06
C PHE A 217 -3.11 5.41 1.91
N ARG A 218 -3.69 5.99 0.87
CA ARG A 218 -5.12 5.85 0.60
C ARG A 218 -5.48 4.43 0.18
N ARG A 219 -4.72 3.84 -0.76
CA ARG A 219 -4.92 2.45 -1.21
C ARG A 219 -4.80 1.45 -0.07
N ALA A 220 -3.79 1.61 0.77
CA ALA A 220 -3.59 0.84 2.00
C ALA A 220 -4.81 0.88 2.91
N HIS A 221 -5.33 2.08 3.14
CA HIS A 221 -6.49 2.26 3.99
C HIS A 221 -7.75 1.61 3.40
N ALA A 222 -7.98 1.76 2.10
CA ALA A 222 -9.11 1.12 1.41
C ALA A 222 -9.00 -0.41 1.46
N ASN A 223 -7.81 -0.99 1.27
CA ASN A 223 -7.56 -2.43 1.41
C ASN A 223 -7.81 -2.92 2.85
N ASP A 224 -7.36 -2.18 3.86
CA ASP A 224 -7.63 -2.51 5.26
C ASP A 224 -9.13 -2.52 5.56
N LEU A 225 -9.86 -1.51 5.08
CA LEU A 225 -11.32 -1.44 5.23
C LEU A 225 -12.01 -2.61 4.51
N LEU A 226 -11.59 -2.93 3.28
CA LEU A 226 -12.11 -4.04 2.52
C LEU A 226 -11.91 -5.36 3.27
N ARG A 227 -10.71 -5.59 3.80
CA ARG A 227 -10.36 -6.79 4.56
C ARG A 227 -11.17 -6.90 5.85
N ASP A 228 -11.17 -5.86 6.67
CA ASP A 228 -11.88 -5.84 7.95
C ASP A 228 -13.40 -6.03 7.73
N ASN A 229 -13.96 -5.35 6.73
CA ASN A 229 -15.38 -5.48 6.37
C ASN A 229 -15.69 -6.88 5.81
N SER A 230 -14.81 -7.44 4.97
CA SER A 230 -15.01 -8.78 4.41
C SER A 230 -14.99 -9.85 5.50
N LEU A 231 -14.08 -9.74 6.47
CA LEU A 231 -14.00 -10.69 7.58
C LEU A 231 -15.24 -10.57 8.48
N ALA A 232 -15.62 -9.34 8.84
CA ALA A 232 -16.81 -9.10 9.64
C ALA A 232 -18.09 -9.60 8.94
N LEU A 233 -18.18 -9.43 7.62
CA LEU A 233 -19.30 -9.90 6.82
C LEU A 233 -19.35 -11.43 6.76
N ALA A 234 -18.20 -12.09 6.58
CA ALA A 234 -18.10 -13.54 6.60
C ALA A 234 -18.55 -14.11 7.96
N GLU A 235 -18.11 -13.51 9.07
CA GLU A 235 -18.53 -13.91 10.41
C GLU A 235 -20.05 -13.76 10.62
N ARG A 236 -20.64 -12.67 10.11
CA ARG A 236 -22.11 -12.45 10.14
C ARG A 236 -22.85 -13.49 9.30
N ALA A 237 -22.35 -13.79 8.09
CA ALA A 237 -22.94 -14.80 7.22
C ALA A 237 -22.88 -16.20 7.86
N ASP A 238 -21.77 -16.56 8.50
CA ASP A 238 -21.62 -17.80 9.26
C ASP A 238 -22.59 -17.88 10.44
N ALA A 239 -22.76 -16.79 11.19
CA ALA A 239 -23.72 -16.72 12.28
C ALA A 239 -25.17 -16.90 11.79
N LEU A 240 -25.54 -16.26 10.67
CA LEU A 240 -26.86 -16.41 10.05
C LEU A 240 -27.07 -17.85 9.57
N SER A 241 -26.07 -18.44 8.92
CA SER A 241 -26.10 -19.84 8.45
C SER A 241 -26.36 -20.82 9.59
N ARG A 242 -25.64 -20.68 10.72
CA ARG A 242 -25.87 -21.50 11.92
C ARG A 242 -27.28 -21.33 12.48
N THR A 243 -27.79 -20.10 12.49
CA THR A 243 -29.15 -19.79 12.97
C THR A 243 -30.20 -20.48 12.08
N LEU A 244 -30.06 -20.39 10.75
CA LEU A 244 -30.97 -21.05 9.81
C LEU A 244 -30.90 -22.58 9.91
N ALA A 245 -29.70 -23.14 10.14
CA ALA A 245 -29.53 -24.57 10.36
C ALA A 245 -30.25 -25.06 11.63
N ALA A 246 -30.20 -24.28 12.72
CA ALA A 246 -30.94 -24.56 13.95
C ALA A 246 -32.46 -24.51 13.72
N MET A 247 -32.97 -23.47 13.04
CA MET A 247 -34.39 -23.39 12.69
C MET A 247 -34.85 -24.57 11.82
N ALA A 248 -34.02 -25.02 10.87
CA ALA A 248 -34.30 -26.20 10.07
C ALA A 248 -34.37 -27.48 10.91
N ALA A 249 -33.52 -27.62 11.93
CA ALA A 249 -33.58 -28.74 12.87
C ALA A 249 -34.86 -28.72 13.72
N ASP A 250 -35.26 -27.56 14.22
CA ASP A 250 -36.53 -27.37 14.95
C ASP A 250 -37.73 -27.77 14.09
N LEU A 251 -37.77 -27.30 12.84
CA LEU A 251 -38.84 -27.64 11.89
C LEU A 251 -38.91 -29.15 11.60
N ARG A 252 -37.76 -29.83 11.45
CA ARG A 252 -37.73 -31.31 11.31
C ARG A 252 -38.31 -32.02 12.53
N ASN A 253 -38.13 -31.44 13.71
CA ASN A 253 -38.70 -31.93 14.97
C ASN A 253 -40.15 -31.44 15.19
N ARG A 254 -40.77 -30.81 14.19
CA ARG A 254 -42.14 -30.24 14.22
C ARG A 254 -42.32 -29.17 15.30
N VAL A 255 -41.23 -28.51 15.70
CA VAL A 255 -41.23 -27.31 16.53
C VAL A 255 -41.31 -26.11 15.58
N ILE A 256 -42.21 -25.17 15.86
CA ILE A 256 -42.31 -23.92 15.08
C ILE A 256 -41.26 -22.94 15.65
N PRO A 257 -40.17 -22.65 14.92
CA PRO A 257 -39.19 -21.70 15.39
C PRO A 257 -39.78 -20.29 15.39
N HIS A 258 -39.48 -19.50 16.42
CA HIS A 258 -39.80 -18.07 16.39
C HIS A 258 -38.83 -17.39 15.43
N ALA A 259 -39.31 -17.00 14.24
CA ALA A 259 -38.59 -16.08 13.40
C ALA A 259 -38.48 -14.74 14.16
N SER A 260 -37.27 -14.41 14.63
CA SER A 260 -37.05 -13.16 15.34
C SER A 260 -36.77 -12.05 14.32
N ALA A 261 -37.14 -10.82 14.65
CA ALA A 261 -36.77 -9.65 13.85
C ALA A 261 -35.25 -9.55 13.61
N MET A 262 -34.44 -10.20 14.46
CA MET A 262 -32.99 -10.26 14.31
C MET A 262 -32.54 -11.07 13.10
N THR A 263 -33.27 -12.11 12.66
CA THR A 263 -32.86 -12.90 11.48
C THR A 263 -33.06 -12.11 10.18
N THR A 264 -34.16 -11.35 10.09
CA THR A 264 -34.43 -10.44 8.96
C THR A 264 -33.47 -9.25 8.95
N GLN A 265 -33.14 -8.70 10.13
CA GLN A 265 -32.16 -7.63 10.23
C GLN A 265 -30.76 -8.12 9.83
N ALA A 266 -30.33 -9.30 10.30
CA ALA A 266 -29.05 -9.88 9.93
C ALA A 266 -28.91 -10.12 8.42
N ALA A 267 -29.99 -10.50 7.73
CA ALA A 267 -29.97 -10.63 6.27
C ALA A 267 -29.78 -9.28 5.56
N ARG A 268 -30.41 -8.20 6.06
CA ARG A 268 -30.22 -6.84 5.53
C ARG A 268 -28.83 -6.29 5.81
N ASP A 269 -28.32 -6.49 7.03
CA ASP A 269 -26.97 -6.06 7.41
C ASP A 269 -25.89 -6.74 6.55
N ILE A 270 -26.16 -7.96 6.06
CA ILE A 270 -25.30 -8.64 5.10
C ILE A 270 -25.41 -7.99 3.72
N ASP A 271 -26.62 -7.72 3.24
CA ASP A 271 -26.86 -7.08 1.93
C ASP A 271 -26.18 -5.70 1.85
N GLU A 272 -26.42 -4.83 2.85
CA GLU A 272 -25.77 -3.53 2.99
C GLU A 272 -24.23 -3.66 3.11
N GLY A 273 -23.76 -4.71 3.78
CA GLY A 273 -22.34 -5.02 3.88
C GLY A 273 -21.71 -5.41 2.54
N VAL A 274 -22.43 -6.18 1.70
CA VAL A 274 -21.99 -6.53 0.34
C VAL A 274 -21.94 -5.29 -0.54
N GLU A 275 -22.95 -4.41 -0.47
CA GLU A 275 -22.94 -3.13 -1.19
C GLU A 275 -21.75 -2.25 -0.77
N GLY A 276 -21.46 -2.18 0.52
CA GLY A 276 -20.29 -1.47 1.04
C GLY A 276 -18.96 -2.05 0.53
N LEU A 277 -18.83 -3.38 0.43
CA LEU A 277 -17.65 -4.02 -0.17
C LEU A 277 -17.53 -3.72 -1.66
N ALA A 278 -18.65 -3.72 -2.39
CA ALA A 278 -18.67 -3.35 -3.81
C ALA A 278 -18.19 -1.90 -4.00
N SER A 279 -18.67 -0.97 -3.18
CA SER A 279 -18.21 0.42 -3.20
C SER A 279 -16.71 0.58 -2.92
N LEU A 280 -16.16 -0.19 -1.98
CA LEU A 280 -14.71 -0.17 -1.70
C LEU A 280 -13.90 -0.78 -2.86
N TYR A 281 -14.44 -1.81 -3.51
CA TYR A 281 -13.81 -2.39 -4.69
C TYR A 281 -13.80 -1.41 -5.86
N ASP A 282 -14.91 -0.69 -6.07
CA ASP A 282 -15.00 0.40 -7.06
C ASP A 282 -14.03 1.54 -6.73
N GLU A 283 -13.87 1.92 -5.45
CA GLU A 283 -12.86 2.91 -5.05
C GLU A 283 -11.44 2.42 -5.39
N LEU A 284 -11.09 1.18 -5.07
CA LEU A 284 -9.79 0.60 -5.39
C LEU A 284 -9.54 0.56 -6.91
N ASN A 285 -10.55 0.19 -7.71
CA ASN A 285 -10.45 0.22 -9.16
C ASN A 285 -10.28 1.64 -9.69
N TYR A 286 -11.05 2.59 -9.17
CA TYR A 286 -10.95 4.00 -9.53
C TYR A 286 -9.55 4.56 -9.22
N LEU A 287 -8.99 4.24 -8.04
CA LEU A 287 -7.63 4.58 -7.65
C LEU A 287 -6.59 3.93 -8.55
N HIS A 288 -6.81 2.70 -9.00
CA HIS A 288 -5.91 2.03 -9.93
C HIS A 288 -5.93 2.71 -11.31
N GLU A 289 -7.12 2.88 -11.91
CA GLU A 289 -7.28 3.49 -13.24
C GLU A 289 -6.71 4.91 -13.33
N HIS A 290 -6.94 5.75 -12.32
CA HIS A 290 -6.55 7.17 -12.36
C HIS A 290 -5.12 7.44 -11.87
N TRP A 291 -4.37 6.39 -11.54
CA TRP A 291 -2.95 6.48 -11.18
C TRP A 291 -2.02 5.89 -12.25
N THR A 292 -2.55 5.00 -13.11
CA THR A 292 -1.77 4.34 -14.18
C THR A 292 -1.69 5.11 -15.50
N ASP A 293 -2.44 6.21 -15.65
CA ASP A 293 -2.50 7.07 -16.85
C ASP A 293 -1.67 8.36 -16.71
#